data_AF-A0A850Z494-F1
#
_entry.id   AF-A0A850Z494-F1
#
_cell.length_a   1.000
_cell.length_b   1.000
_cell.length_c   1.000
_cell.angle_alpha   90.00
_cell.angle_beta   90.00
_cell.angle_gamma   90.00
#
_symmetry.space_group_name_H-M   'P 1'
#
loop_
_entity.id
_entity.type
_entity.pdbx_description
1 polymer ?
#
loop_
_entity_poly.entity_id
_entity_poly.type
_entity_poly.pdbx_seq_one_letter_code
_entity_poly.pdbx_strand_id
1 'polypeptide(L)'
;QYVGSFMVEELDLQQRAGQLEEQLRALKDCPRRRSVVLRFSLQGLKVYSADGEFAFVARNPHSPPSTLFCHLFVGLSGEVQTLHLLLCRSFQLCHLLAHPEEQA
;
A
#
# COMPACT_ATOMS: atom_id res chain seq x y z
N GLN A 1 4.90 8.82 -7.71
CA GLN A 1 5.56 9.51 -6.58
C GLN A 1 5.00 9.01 -5.26
N TYR A 2 5.85 8.84 -4.26
CA TYR A 2 5.46 8.55 -2.88
C TYR A 2 5.23 9.88 -2.13
N VAL A 3 4.10 9.99 -1.45
CA VAL A 3 3.71 11.19 -0.68
C VAL A 3 4.04 11.00 0.80
N GLY A 4 3.72 9.82 1.34
CA GLY A 4 3.98 9.50 2.73
C GLY A 4 3.14 8.35 3.24
N SER A 5 3.18 8.17 4.55
CA SER A 5 2.40 7.15 5.25
C SER A 5 1.99 7.61 6.63
N PHE A 6 0.95 6.99 7.15
CA PHE A 6 0.48 7.17 8.51
C PHE A 6 0.03 5.82 9.09
N MET A 7 0.07 5.70 10.42
CA MET A 7 -0.44 4.53 11.12
C MET A 7 -1.97 4.54 11.06
N VAL A 8 -2.57 3.37 10.85
CA VAL A 8 -4.02 3.21 10.87
C VAL A 8 -4.42 2.68 12.22
N GLU A 9 -5.20 3.46 12.97
CA GLU A 9 -5.72 3.07 14.27
C GLU A 9 -6.67 1.86 14.17
N GLU A 10 -6.68 1.03 15.21
CA GLU A 10 -7.61 -0.08 15.35
C GLU A 10 -8.96 0.44 15.83
N LEU A 11 -9.82 0.80 14.89
CA LEU A 11 -11.18 1.30 15.13
C LEU A 11 -12.22 0.43 14.45
N ASP A 12 -13.50 0.66 14.78
CA ASP A 12 -14.60 0.10 14.01
C ASP A 12 -14.54 0.52 12.52
N LEU A 13 -15.18 -0.26 11.65
CA LEU A 13 -15.03 -0.09 10.20
C LEU A 13 -15.47 1.30 9.70
N GLN A 14 -16.51 1.89 10.31
CA GLN A 14 -17.04 3.19 9.88
C GLN A 14 -16.17 4.34 10.37
N GLN A 15 -15.79 4.34 11.64
CA GLN A 15 -14.87 5.32 12.22
C GLN A 15 -13.53 5.29 11.49
N ARG A 16 -13.04 4.09 11.17
CA ARG A 16 -11.80 3.90 10.43
C ARG A 16 -11.87 4.50 9.03
N ALA A 17 -12.99 4.35 8.31
CA ALA A 17 -13.15 4.94 6.98
C ALA A 17 -13.09 6.47 7.03
N GLY A 18 -13.82 7.09 7.97
CA GLY A 18 -13.81 8.54 8.16
C GLY A 18 -12.42 9.09 8.51
N GLN A 19 -11.72 8.46 9.47
CA GLN A 19 -10.36 8.86 9.82
C GLN A 19 -9.37 8.67 8.66
N LEU A 20 -9.48 7.58 7.89
CA LEU A 20 -8.64 7.34 6.72
C LEU A 20 -8.80 8.47 5.69
N GLU A 21 -10.02 8.90 5.41
CA GLU A 21 -10.28 9.99 4.46
C GLU A 21 -9.67 11.31 4.92
N GLU A 22 -9.79 11.64 6.21
CA GLU A 22 -9.21 12.86 6.78
C GLU A 22 -7.68 12.85 6.73
N GLN A 23 -7.06 11.75 7.16
CA GLN A 23 -5.60 11.56 7.11
C GLN A 23 -5.07 11.59 5.67
N LEU A 24 -5.79 10.96 4.72
CA LEU A 24 -5.43 11.00 3.30
C LEU A 24 -5.52 12.41 2.72
N ARG A 25 -6.52 13.20 3.13
CA ARG A 25 -6.64 14.60 2.72
C ARG A 25 -5.45 15.41 3.23
N ALA A 26 -5.14 15.31 4.52
CA ALA A 26 -3.98 15.97 5.10
C ALA A 26 -2.66 15.57 4.41
N LEU A 27 -2.50 14.30 4.04
CA LEU A 27 -1.30 13.83 3.35
C LEU A 27 -1.19 14.37 1.92
N LYS A 28 -2.30 14.51 1.19
CA LYS A 28 -2.29 15.03 -0.20
C LYS A 28 -1.78 16.47 -0.26
N ASP A 29 -2.06 17.25 0.77
CA ASP A 29 -1.63 18.64 0.92
C ASP A 29 -0.16 18.77 1.36
N CYS A 30 0.49 17.65 1.72
CA CYS A 30 1.91 17.66 2.08
C CYS A 30 2.78 17.99 0.85
N PRO A 31 3.68 19.00 0.95
CA PRO A 31 4.52 19.41 -0.18
C PRO A 31 5.64 18.41 -0.49
N ARG A 32 6.00 17.53 0.46
CA ARG A 32 7.07 16.57 0.26
C ARG A 32 6.58 15.41 -0.59
N ARG A 33 7.23 15.19 -1.73
CA ARG A 33 6.98 14.06 -2.62
C ARG A 33 8.31 13.50 -3.08
N ARG A 34 8.40 12.18 -3.17
CA ARG A 34 9.60 11.48 -3.67
C ARG A 34 9.27 10.72 -4.93
N SER A 35 10.12 10.82 -5.95
CA SER A 35 10.01 9.94 -7.10
C SER A 35 10.41 8.54 -6.68
N VAL A 36 9.60 7.55 -7.04
CA VAL A 36 9.82 6.15 -6.67
C VAL A 36 9.45 5.24 -7.82
N VAL A 37 10.13 4.10 -7.91
CA VAL A 37 9.77 3.00 -8.79
C VAL A 37 9.10 1.91 -7.96
N LEU A 38 7.94 1.45 -8.40
CA LEU A 38 7.23 0.34 -7.76
C LEU A 38 7.50 -0.95 -8.53
N ARG A 39 7.98 -1.97 -7.83
CA ARG A 39 8.08 -3.33 -8.38
C ARG A 39 7.09 -4.22 -7.66
N PHE A 40 6.29 -4.92 -8.46
CA PHE A 40 5.21 -5.76 -7.98
C PHE A 40 5.52 -7.24 -8.25
N SER A 41 5.15 -8.12 -7.32
CA SER A 41 5.22 -9.59 -7.46
C SER A 41 4.26 -10.27 -6.47
N LEU A 42 4.05 -11.58 -6.62
CA LEU A 42 3.28 -12.37 -5.63
C LEU A 42 3.95 -12.43 -4.25
N GLN A 43 5.25 -12.18 -4.18
CA GLN A 43 5.98 -12.08 -2.91
C GLN A 43 5.81 -10.72 -2.22
N GLY A 44 5.20 -9.75 -2.91
CA GLY A 44 4.91 -8.42 -2.37
C GLY A 44 5.26 -7.26 -3.30
N LEU A 45 5.04 -6.04 -2.77
CA LEU A 45 5.35 -4.76 -3.40
C LEU A 45 6.66 -4.21 -2.84
N LYS A 46 7.57 -3.77 -3.71
CA LYS A 46 8.82 -3.10 -3.34
C LYS A 46 8.84 -1.68 -3.90
N VAL A 47 9.31 -0.74 -3.10
CA VAL A 47 9.38 0.69 -3.42
C VAL A 47 10.86 1.07 -3.51
N TYR A 48 11.31 1.58 -4.64
CA TYR A 48 12.70 1.99 -4.88
C TYR A 48 12.76 3.51 -5.00
N SER A 49 13.85 4.12 -4.53
CA SER A 49 14.11 5.52 -4.90
C SER A 49 14.42 5.59 -6.39
N ALA A 50 13.98 6.66 -7.06
CA ALA A 50 14.37 6.91 -8.44
C ALA A 50 15.88 7.15 -8.60
N ASP A 51 16.58 7.45 -7.50
CA ASP A 51 18.03 7.72 -7.45
C ASP A 51 18.91 6.45 -7.42
N GLY A 52 18.32 5.27 -7.69
CA GLY A 52 19.03 3.99 -7.67
C GLY A 52 19.17 3.36 -6.29
N GLU A 53 18.55 3.93 -5.25
CA GLU A 53 18.52 3.35 -3.91
C GLU A 53 17.46 2.24 -3.79
N PHE A 54 17.86 1.12 -3.18
CA PHE A 54 17.00 -0.03 -2.92
C PHE A 54 16.27 0.12 -1.58
N ALA A 55 14.94 -0.01 -1.59
CA ALA A 55 14.16 -0.22 -0.37
C ALA A 55 13.17 -1.39 -0.58
N PHE A 56 12.88 -2.12 0.49
CA PHE A 56 11.90 -3.20 0.49
C PHE A 56 10.80 -2.88 1.50
N VAL A 57 9.55 -3.17 1.14
CA VAL A 57 8.44 -3.09 2.09
C VAL A 57 8.30 -4.46 2.71
N ALA A 58 8.59 -4.55 4.00
CA ALA A 58 8.25 -5.68 4.84
C ALA A 58 7.27 -5.20 5.91
N ARG A 59 6.55 -6.13 6.55
CA ARG A 59 5.98 -5.85 7.88
C ARG A 59 7.08 -5.22 8.72
N ASN A 60 6.80 -4.08 9.34
CA ASN A 60 7.78 -3.41 10.18
C ASN A 60 8.15 -4.39 11.30
N PRO A 61 9.39 -4.96 11.34
CA PRO A 61 9.69 -6.14 12.15
C PRO A 61 9.49 -5.93 13.65
N HIS A 62 9.45 -4.67 14.09
CA HIS A 62 9.26 -4.25 15.47
C HIS A 62 7.85 -3.74 15.77
N SER A 63 6.95 -3.73 14.79
CA SER A 63 5.56 -3.34 15.00
C SER A 63 4.69 -4.56 15.33
N PRO A 64 3.72 -4.42 16.24
CA PRO A 64 2.72 -5.46 16.48
C PRO A 64 2.08 -5.94 15.17
N PRO A 65 1.70 -7.22 15.05
CA PRO A 65 1.07 -7.77 13.84
C PRO A 65 -0.21 -7.04 13.43
N SER A 66 -0.87 -6.39 14.38
CA SER A 66 -2.11 -5.63 14.19
C SER A 66 -1.89 -4.20 13.72
N THR A 67 -0.66 -3.67 13.81
CA THR A 67 -0.35 -2.32 13.35
C THR A 67 -0.33 -2.25 11.84
N LEU A 68 -1.25 -1.47 11.28
CA LEU A 68 -1.37 -1.26 9.85
C LEU A 68 -0.88 0.15 9.49
N PHE A 69 -0.29 0.29 8.32
CA PHE A 69 0.11 1.57 7.76
C PHE A 69 -0.61 1.80 6.43
N CYS A 70 -1.12 3.02 6.23
CA CYS A 70 -1.61 3.46 4.93
C CYS A 70 -0.48 4.21 4.23
N HIS A 71 -0.16 3.81 3.00
CA HIS A 71 0.87 4.43 2.16
C HIS A 71 0.21 5.10 0.96
N LEU A 72 0.48 6.39 0.75
CA LEU A 72 -0.09 7.15 -0.35
C LEU A 72 0.93 7.33 -1.49
N PHE A 73 0.53 6.86 -2.67
CA PHE A 73 1.23 7.09 -3.94
C PHE A 73 0.33 7.90 -4.87
N VAL A 74 0.94 8.85 -5.59
CA VAL A 74 0.28 9.65 -6.63
C VAL A 74 1.01 9.46 -7.95
N GLY A 75 0.26 9.39 -9.05
CA GLY A 75 0.80 9.16 -10.39
C GLY A 75 -0.24 9.53 -11.44
N LEU A 76 0.05 9.24 -12.71
CA LEU A 76 -0.92 9.43 -13.79
C LEU A 76 -2.09 8.46 -13.61
N SER A 77 -3.29 8.86 -14.05
CA SER A 77 -4.51 8.05 -13.86
C SER A 77 -4.35 6.60 -14.36
N GLY A 78 -3.73 6.40 -15.52
CA GLY A 78 -3.46 5.06 -16.07
C GLY A 78 -2.45 4.23 -15.26
N GLU A 79 -1.42 4.85 -14.69
CA GLU A 79 -0.44 4.17 -13.84
C GLU A 79 -1.08 3.71 -12.52
N VAL A 80 -1.87 4.59 -11.90
CA VAL A 80 -2.58 4.29 -10.64
C VAL A 80 -3.59 3.17 -10.85
N GLN A 81 -4.34 3.20 -11.95
CA GLN A 81 -5.33 2.16 -12.25
C GLN A 81 -4.66 0.81 -12.55
N THR A 82 -3.55 0.80 -13.29
CA THR A 82 -2.77 -0.41 -13.55
C THR A 82 -2.24 -1.01 -12.26
N LEU A 83 -1.63 -0.19 -11.39
CA LEU A 83 -1.13 -0.64 -10.09
C LEU A 83 -2.25 -1.22 -9.22
N HIS A 84 -3.40 -0.55 -9.14
CA HIS A 84 -4.55 -1.02 -8.38
C HIS A 84 -5.00 -2.41 -8.86
N LEU A 85 -5.15 -2.59 -10.18
CA LEU A 85 -5.56 -3.87 -10.76
C LEU A 85 -4.57 -4.99 -10.47
N LEU A 86 -3.26 -4.72 -10.62
CA LEU A 86 -2.19 -5.68 -10.34
C LEU A 86 -2.17 -6.10 -8.86
N LEU A 87 -2.34 -5.16 -7.94
CA LEU A 87 -2.44 -5.43 -6.50
C LEU A 87 -3.65 -6.32 -6.21
N CYS A 88 -4.85 -5.93 -6.67
CA CYS A 88 -6.08 -6.71 -6.44
C CYS A 88 -5.96 -8.14 -6.97
N ARG A 89 -5.48 -8.32 -8.20
CA ARG A 89 -5.32 -9.65 -8.82
C ARG A 89 -4.34 -10.52 -8.06
N SER A 90 -3.31 -9.92 -7.51
CA SER A 90 -2.29 -10.68 -6.81
C SER A 90 -2.68 -11.05 -5.40
N PHE A 91 -3.41 -10.19 -4.68
CA PHE A 91 -4.03 -10.58 -3.42
C PHE A 91 -5.03 -11.72 -3.64
N GLN A 92 -5.85 -11.64 -4.69
CA GLN A 92 -6.76 -12.73 -5.07
C GLN A 92 -6.00 -14.03 -5.35
N LEU A 93 -4.92 -13.97 -6.15
CA LEU A 93 -4.13 -15.15 -6.46
C LEU A 93 -3.44 -15.72 -5.21
N CYS A 94 -2.84 -14.88 -4.37
CA CYS A 94 -2.23 -15.32 -3.11
C CYS A 94 -3.28 -15.94 -2.16
N HIS A 95 -4.50 -15.41 -2.13
CA HIS A 95 -5.60 -15.98 -1.34
C HIS A 95 -5.96 -17.39 -1.82
N LEU A 96 -6.18 -17.55 -3.13
CA LEU A 96 -6.53 -18.84 -3.73
C LEU A 96 -5.40 -19.87 -3.58
N LEU A 97 -4.14 -19.45 -3.69
CA LEU A 97 -2.98 -20.33 -3.47
C LEU A 97 -2.84 -20.76 -2.01
N ALA A 98 -3.31 -19.95 -1.06
CA ALA A 98 -3.29 -20.27 0.37
C ALA A 98 -4.50 -21.10 0.82
N HIS A 99 -5.62 -21.05 0.08
CA HIS A 99 -6.90 -21.70 0.39
C HIS A 99 -7.37 -22.54 -0.81
N PRO A 100 -6.65 -23.63 -1.17
CA PRO A 100 -6.98 -24.46 -2.33
C PRO A 100 -8.38 -25.09 -2.25
N GLU A 101 -8.95 -25.22 -1.05
CA GLU A 101 -10.31 -25.70 -0.80
C GLU A 101 -11.40 -24.80 -1.37
N GLU A 102 -11.15 -23.50 -1.53
CA GLU A 102 -12.11 -22.56 -2.12
C GLU A 102 -12.17 -22.64 -3.65
N GLN A 103 -11.33 -23.49 -4.27
CA GLN A 103 -11.28 -23.67 -5.72
C GLN A 103 -12.17 -24.83 -6.22
N ALA A 104 -12.89 -25.52 -5.32
CA ALA A 104 -13.71 -26.70 -5.59
C ALA A 104 -15.16 -26.39 -5.97
#